data_AF-A0A5C7NFA5-F1
#
_entry.id   AF-A0A5C7NFA5-F1
#
_cell.length_a   1.000
_cell.length_b   1.000
_cell.length_c   1.000
_cell.angle_alpha   90.00
_cell.angle_beta   90.00
_cell.angle_gamma   90.00
#
_symmetry.space_group_name_H-M   'P 1'
#
loop_
_entity.id
_entity.type
_entity.pdbx_description
1 polymer ?
#
loop_
_entity_poly.entity_id
_entity_poly.type
_entity_poly.pdbx_seq_one_letter_code
_entity_poly.pdbx_strand_id
1 'polypeptide(L)'
;MVSKVARVGMAGALSAGMLVAGGAVPSQAKTVKVCVKKSSGEMRLLTKKKCKKGWKKVTWNQKGKTGPQGDKGATGPNLTVKDGTGKVLGKFVGLYPAGFTLMFVEVDGGVYLYGPNGQLFPALSASPSFKTNTCDGTAYLESSSPQTTQLLTQSAGGPSRVVYRVTTPSLGAIKAWSLTTTTETVNQMMYEFNSSGVCVADVNFNGTLVALQSVTPPSDVPGPLTIS
;
A
#
# COMPACT_ATOMS: atom_id res chain seq x y z
N MET A 1 10.62 -6.76 -30.15
CA MET A 1 11.40 -6.11 -29.07
C MET A 1 10.43 -5.35 -28.18
N VAL A 2 10.04 -5.96 -27.06
CA VAL A 2 9.13 -5.34 -26.10
C VAL A 2 9.99 -4.60 -25.08
N SER A 3 9.93 -3.27 -25.06
CA SER A 3 10.59 -2.45 -24.03
C SER A 3 10.02 -2.82 -22.66
N LYS A 4 10.74 -3.66 -21.91
CA LYS A 4 10.49 -3.89 -20.50
C LYS A 4 11.27 -2.86 -19.73
N VAL A 5 10.58 -1.81 -19.36
CA VAL A 5 11.08 -0.91 -18.34
C VAL A 5 10.54 -1.45 -17.03
N ALA A 6 11.42 -1.75 -16.06
CA ALA A 6 11.02 -1.68 -14.65
C ALA A 6 10.81 -0.19 -14.30
N ARG A 7 9.86 0.45 -15.00
CA ARG A 7 9.25 1.70 -14.59
C ARG A 7 8.33 1.28 -13.47
N VAL A 8 8.59 1.74 -12.25
CA VAL A 8 7.50 1.99 -11.30
C VAL A 8 6.67 3.13 -11.89
N GLY A 9 5.91 2.80 -12.94
CA GLY A 9 4.88 3.64 -13.51
C GLY A 9 3.66 3.48 -12.63
N MET A 10 3.42 4.47 -11.78
CA MET A 10 2.24 4.56 -10.94
C MET A 10 1.00 4.60 -11.84
N ALA A 11 0.36 3.45 -12.06
CA ALA A 11 -0.95 3.37 -12.70
C ALA A 11 -1.72 2.16 -12.17
N GLY A 12 -2.74 2.43 -11.36
CA GLY A 12 -3.61 1.42 -10.77
C GLY A 12 -4.10 1.90 -9.42
N ALA A 13 -5.24 2.60 -9.43
CA ALA A 13 -5.91 3.15 -8.27
C ALA A 13 -6.09 2.08 -7.18
N LEU A 14 -5.24 2.10 -6.17
CA LEU A 14 -5.59 1.60 -4.85
C LEU A 14 -6.56 2.61 -4.25
N SER A 15 -7.85 2.43 -4.54
CA SER A 15 -8.93 2.91 -3.68
C SER A 15 -8.92 2.11 -2.37
N ALA A 16 -7.80 2.14 -1.65
CA ALA A 16 -7.83 2.00 -0.22
C ALA A 16 -8.44 3.30 0.30
N GLY A 17 -9.62 3.21 0.93
CA GLY A 17 -10.32 4.34 1.52
C GLY A 17 -9.48 5.03 2.58
N MET A 18 -8.55 5.89 2.15
CA MET A 18 -7.99 6.95 2.96
C MET A 18 -9.13 7.95 3.17
N LEU A 19 -9.88 7.75 4.26
CA LEU A 19 -10.58 8.86 4.88
C LEU A 19 -9.51 9.85 5.31
N VAL A 20 -9.22 10.82 4.44
CA VAL A 20 -8.54 12.06 4.80
C VAL A 20 -9.46 12.79 5.77
N ALA A 21 -9.42 12.41 7.04
CA ALA A 21 -9.91 13.21 8.14
C ALA A 21 -8.95 14.39 8.31
N GLY A 22 -9.10 15.41 7.46
CA GLY A 22 -8.15 16.51 7.39
C GLY A 22 -8.67 17.63 6.50
N GLY A 23 -9.72 18.29 6.95
CA GLY A 23 -10.32 19.41 6.22
C GLY A 23 -11.56 19.90 6.93
N ALA A 24 -11.39 20.51 8.10
CA ALA A 24 -12.45 21.35 8.64
C ALA A 24 -12.71 22.47 7.64
N VAL A 25 -13.75 22.35 6.82
CA VAL A 25 -14.36 23.51 6.19
C VAL A 25 -14.86 24.38 7.34
N PRO A 26 -14.38 25.62 7.52
CA PRO A 26 -15.13 26.54 8.36
C PRO A 26 -16.38 26.87 7.55
N SER A 27 -17.44 26.09 7.72
CA SER A 27 -18.79 26.62 7.56
C SER A 27 -18.86 27.77 8.56
N GLN A 28 -18.71 28.99 8.07
CA GLN A 28 -18.91 30.18 8.88
C GLN A 28 -20.32 30.06 9.44
N ALA A 29 -20.42 29.71 10.72
CA ALA A 29 -21.70 29.48 11.36
C ALA A 29 -22.53 30.75 11.19
N LYS A 30 -23.59 30.69 10.39
CA LYS A 30 -24.50 31.82 10.20
C LYS A 30 -25.13 32.11 11.56
N THR A 31 -24.70 33.20 12.17
CA THR A 31 -25.25 33.70 13.44
C THR A 31 -26.78 33.82 13.31
N VAL A 32 -27.52 32.96 14.01
CA VAL A 32 -28.99 32.96 13.96
C VAL A 32 -29.47 34.10 14.85
N LYS A 33 -30.17 35.06 14.25
CA LYS A 33 -30.76 36.20 14.95
C LYS A 33 -32.27 36.01 14.97
N VAL A 34 -32.86 35.97 16.15
CA VAL A 34 -34.31 35.90 16.35
C VAL A 34 -34.79 37.04 17.25
N CYS A 35 -36.07 37.34 17.16
CA CYS A 35 -36.81 38.16 18.10
C CYS A 35 -37.69 37.24 18.94
N VAL A 36 -37.64 37.40 20.26
CA VAL A 36 -38.46 36.67 21.22
C VAL A 36 -39.41 37.64 21.91
N LYS A 37 -40.72 37.39 21.89
CA LYS A 37 -41.73 38.23 22.54
C LYS A 37 -41.62 38.07 24.04
N LYS A 38 -41.37 39.16 24.77
CA LYS A 38 -41.08 39.12 26.22
C LYS A 38 -42.21 38.51 27.05
N SER A 39 -43.46 38.67 26.61
CA SER A 39 -44.64 38.25 27.38
C SER A 39 -45.07 36.80 27.17
N SER A 40 -44.63 36.15 26.09
CA SER A 40 -45.16 34.83 25.67
C SER A 40 -44.09 33.86 25.18
N GLY A 41 -42.84 34.31 25.03
CA GLY A 41 -41.76 33.46 24.51
C GLY A 41 -41.85 33.17 23.01
N GLU A 42 -42.86 33.68 22.29
CA GLU A 42 -43.00 33.51 20.84
C GLU A 42 -41.71 33.95 20.13
N MET A 43 -41.15 33.10 19.27
CA MET A 43 -39.92 33.39 18.54
C MET A 43 -40.19 33.63 17.06
N ARG A 44 -39.51 34.63 16.49
CA ARG A 44 -39.53 34.92 15.05
C ARG A 44 -38.14 35.22 14.54
N LEU A 45 -37.81 34.78 13.33
CA LEU A 45 -36.55 35.13 12.70
C LEU A 45 -36.44 36.64 12.49
N LEU A 46 -35.26 37.22 12.79
CA LEU A 46 -34.99 38.63 12.60
C LEU A 46 -34.71 38.89 11.11
N THR A 47 -35.74 39.32 10.37
CA THR A 47 -35.63 39.68 8.94
C THR A 47 -35.32 41.15 8.69
N LYS A 48 -35.51 42.04 9.69
CA LYS A 48 -35.22 43.48 9.63
C LYS A 48 -34.10 43.86 10.63
N LYS A 49 -33.55 45.08 10.57
CA LYS A 49 -32.45 45.50 11.47
C LYS A 49 -32.79 45.48 12.97
N LYS A 50 -34.07 45.61 13.37
CA LYS A 50 -34.52 45.69 14.78
C LYS A 50 -35.78 44.84 15.03
N CYS A 51 -35.92 44.33 16.26
CA CYS A 51 -37.14 43.66 16.72
C CYS A 51 -38.27 44.66 16.99
N LYS A 52 -39.52 44.21 16.87
CA LYS A 52 -40.70 45.04 17.20
C LYS A 52 -40.72 45.39 18.70
N LYS A 53 -41.34 46.52 19.07
CA LYS A 53 -41.56 46.91 20.48
C LYS A 53 -42.25 45.77 21.24
N GLY A 54 -41.74 45.43 22.43
CA GLY A 54 -42.18 44.25 23.21
C GLY A 54 -41.43 42.94 22.92
N TRP A 55 -40.50 42.94 21.96
CA TRP A 55 -39.68 41.79 21.59
C TRP A 55 -38.20 42.06 21.92
N LYS A 56 -37.51 41.01 22.38
CA LYS A 56 -36.07 41.04 22.68
C LYS A 56 -35.32 40.31 21.57
N LYS A 57 -34.24 40.92 21.07
CA LYS A 57 -33.34 40.24 20.13
C LYS A 57 -32.53 39.20 20.89
N VAL A 58 -32.57 37.96 20.42
CA VAL A 58 -31.71 36.88 20.89
C VAL A 58 -30.84 36.46 19.71
N THR A 59 -29.58 36.18 19.99
CA THR A 59 -28.62 35.83 18.97
C THR A 59 -27.77 34.72 19.54
N TRP A 60 -27.65 33.63 18.80
CA TRP A 60 -26.76 32.54 19.15
C TRP A 60 -25.96 32.11 17.93
N ASN A 61 -24.73 31.74 18.22
CA ASN A 61 -23.74 31.18 17.32
C ASN A 61 -23.09 30.02 18.06
N GLN A 62 -23.76 28.89 18.14
CA GLN A 62 -23.11 27.69 18.64
C GLN A 62 -23.26 26.58 17.62
N LYS A 63 -22.21 26.43 16.83
CA LYS A 63 -21.76 25.10 16.47
C LYS A 63 -21.46 24.43 17.82
N GLY A 64 -22.28 23.46 18.22
CA GLY A 64 -21.98 22.66 19.41
C GLY A 64 -20.55 22.11 19.29
N LYS A 65 -19.90 21.81 20.43
CA LYS A 65 -18.62 21.11 20.37
C LYS A 65 -18.81 19.86 19.51
N THR A 66 -17.91 19.62 18.56
CA THR A 66 -17.87 18.32 17.88
C THR A 66 -17.88 17.25 18.96
N GLY A 67 -18.77 16.26 18.84
CA GLY A 67 -18.81 15.15 19.79
C GLY A 67 -17.43 14.49 19.90
N PRO A 68 -17.16 13.75 20.99
CA PRO A 68 -15.94 12.95 21.05
C PRO A 68 -15.85 12.09 19.79
N GLN A 69 -14.63 11.90 19.29
CA GLN A 69 -14.39 10.92 18.24
C GLN A 69 -15.00 9.59 18.71
N GLY A 70 -15.83 8.97 17.88
CA GLY A 70 -16.39 7.67 18.20
C GLY A 70 -15.28 6.66 18.50
N ASP A 71 -15.60 5.65 19.31
CA ASP A 71 -14.65 4.58 19.59
C ASP A 71 -14.12 3.99 18.29
N LYS A 72 -12.83 3.63 18.31
CA LYS A 72 -12.25 2.89 17.19
C LYS A 72 -13.07 1.62 16.99
N GLY A 73 -13.54 1.38 15.76
CA GLY A 73 -14.24 0.14 15.44
C GLY A 73 -13.40 -1.09 15.80
N ALA A 74 -14.08 -2.20 16.10
CA ALA A 74 -13.40 -3.46 16.42
C ALA A 74 -12.43 -3.85 15.30
N THR A 75 -11.26 -4.38 15.67
CA THR A 75 -10.34 -4.98 14.69
C THR A 75 -11.06 -6.12 13.98
N GLY A 76 -11.01 -6.12 12.64
CA GLY A 76 -11.60 -7.20 11.83
C GLY A 76 -10.98 -8.56 12.13
N PRO A 77 -11.61 -9.66 11.68
CA PRO A 77 -11.08 -11.01 11.87
C PRO A 77 -9.67 -11.14 11.26
N ASN A 78 -8.75 -11.78 11.99
CA ASN A 78 -7.44 -12.16 11.46
C ASN A 78 -7.62 -13.35 10.52
N LEU A 79 -7.83 -13.05 9.24
CA LEU A 79 -8.00 -14.06 8.20
C LEU A 79 -6.66 -14.77 7.94
N THR A 80 -6.74 -16.09 7.77
CA THR A 80 -5.60 -16.96 7.43
C THR A 80 -5.80 -17.60 6.08
N VAL A 81 -4.70 -17.97 5.42
CA VAL A 81 -4.71 -18.77 4.21
C VAL A 81 -4.31 -20.19 4.57
N LYS A 82 -5.11 -21.17 4.16
CA LYS A 82 -4.81 -22.60 4.28
C LYS A 82 -4.54 -23.22 2.91
N ASP A 83 -3.63 -24.17 2.87
CA ASP A 83 -3.38 -24.97 1.68
C ASP A 83 -4.46 -26.04 1.45
N GLY A 84 -4.37 -26.77 0.34
CA GLY A 84 -5.31 -27.83 -0.05
C GLY A 84 -5.33 -29.04 0.91
N THR A 85 -4.38 -29.11 1.84
CA THR A 85 -4.37 -30.12 2.93
C THR A 85 -5.01 -29.59 4.22
N GLY A 86 -5.38 -28.31 4.25
CA GLY A 86 -5.92 -27.62 5.42
C GLY A 86 -4.85 -27.04 6.35
N LYS A 87 -3.56 -27.16 6.02
CA LYS A 87 -2.47 -26.58 6.80
C LYS A 87 -2.45 -25.06 6.60
N VAL A 88 -2.28 -24.32 7.69
CA VAL A 88 -2.12 -22.86 7.63
C VAL A 88 -0.81 -22.52 6.93
N LEU A 89 -0.91 -21.78 5.83
CA LEU A 89 0.21 -21.22 5.07
C LEU A 89 0.70 -19.91 5.70
N GLY A 90 -0.22 -19.01 6.03
CA GLY A 90 0.12 -17.69 6.54
C GLY A 90 -1.11 -16.80 6.77
N LYS A 91 -0.87 -15.51 7.08
CA LYS A 91 -1.96 -14.54 7.27
C LYS A 91 -2.40 -13.97 5.93
N PHE A 92 -3.71 -13.84 5.73
CA PHE A 92 -4.25 -13.19 4.55
C PHE A 92 -4.10 -11.67 4.67
N VAL A 93 -3.45 -11.05 3.69
CA VAL A 93 -3.19 -9.61 3.67
C VAL A 93 -4.03 -8.89 2.61
N GLY A 94 -4.40 -9.57 1.53
CA GLY A 94 -5.24 -8.98 0.49
C GLY A 94 -5.28 -9.78 -0.80
N LEU A 95 -5.97 -9.22 -1.79
CA LEU A 95 -6.08 -9.78 -3.14
C LEU A 95 -5.38 -8.86 -4.15
N TYR A 96 -4.80 -9.46 -5.17
CA TYR A 96 -4.25 -8.78 -6.33
C TYR A 96 -4.93 -9.29 -7.60
N PRO A 97 -5.74 -8.45 -8.29
CA PRO A 97 -6.39 -8.85 -9.53
C PRO A 97 -5.41 -8.76 -10.71
N ALA A 98 -5.07 -9.89 -11.32
CA ALA A 98 -4.14 -9.98 -12.46
C ALA A 98 -4.78 -10.68 -13.69
N GLY A 99 -6.11 -10.63 -13.81
CA GLY A 99 -6.89 -11.50 -14.72
C GLY A 99 -7.22 -12.88 -14.12
N PHE A 100 -6.50 -13.25 -13.06
CA PHE A 100 -6.84 -14.28 -12.09
C PHE A 100 -6.56 -13.72 -10.68
N THR A 101 -7.16 -14.34 -9.66
CA THR A 101 -7.01 -13.90 -8.27
C THR A 101 -5.67 -14.35 -7.72
N LEU A 102 -4.80 -13.41 -7.37
CA LEU A 102 -3.62 -13.67 -6.55
C LEU A 102 -3.89 -13.21 -5.11
N MET A 103 -3.32 -13.91 -4.14
CA MET A 103 -3.46 -13.59 -2.71
C MET A 103 -2.13 -13.10 -2.15
N PHE A 104 -2.14 -11.97 -1.47
CA PHE A 104 -1.05 -11.56 -0.61
C PHE A 104 -1.13 -12.33 0.69
N VAL A 105 -0.10 -13.13 0.97
CA VAL A 105 -0.01 -13.96 2.17
C VAL A 105 1.26 -13.59 2.93
N GLU A 106 1.12 -13.22 4.20
CA GLU A 106 2.24 -13.01 5.11
C GLU A 106 2.71 -14.36 5.66
N VAL A 107 3.96 -14.72 5.35
CA VAL A 107 4.65 -15.92 5.82
C VAL A 107 5.98 -15.47 6.42
N ASP A 108 6.24 -15.83 7.67
CA ASP A 108 7.49 -15.50 8.41
C ASP A 108 7.90 -14.02 8.31
N GLY A 109 6.90 -13.12 8.40
CA GLY A 109 7.11 -11.67 8.35
C GLY A 109 7.40 -11.11 6.95
N GLY A 110 7.29 -11.91 5.88
CA GLY A 110 7.33 -11.46 4.49
C GLY A 110 5.99 -11.66 3.79
N VAL A 111 5.60 -10.73 2.92
CA VAL A 111 4.39 -10.84 2.10
C VAL A 111 4.75 -11.41 0.73
N TYR A 112 4.09 -12.50 0.37
CA TYR A 112 4.30 -13.24 -0.87
C TYR A 112 2.99 -13.36 -1.65
N LEU A 113 3.10 -13.50 -2.95
CA LEU A 113 1.96 -13.56 -3.85
C LEU A 113 1.68 -15.01 -4.26
N TYR A 114 0.54 -15.55 -3.85
CA TYR A 114 0.15 -16.92 -4.15
C TYR A 114 -1.03 -16.98 -5.13
N GLY A 115 -0.97 -17.90 -6.07
CA GLY A 115 -2.11 -18.30 -6.87
C GLY A 115 -3.08 -19.20 -6.10
N PRO A 116 -4.34 -19.33 -6.55
CA PRO A 116 -5.33 -20.19 -5.91
C PRO A 116 -4.91 -21.66 -5.91
N ASN A 117 -4.01 -22.05 -6.82
CA ASN A 117 -3.45 -23.40 -6.92
C ASN A 117 -2.27 -23.65 -5.96
N GLY A 118 -1.91 -22.69 -5.10
CA GLY A 118 -0.82 -22.83 -4.13
C GLY A 118 0.57 -22.52 -4.69
N GLN A 119 0.68 -22.06 -5.94
CA GLN A 119 1.95 -21.64 -6.53
C GLN A 119 2.31 -20.22 -6.11
N LEU A 120 3.58 -20.01 -5.76
CA LEU A 120 4.14 -18.70 -5.48
C LEU A 120 4.56 -18.01 -6.79
N PHE A 121 4.06 -16.78 -6.97
CA PHE A 121 4.31 -15.92 -8.12
C PHE A 121 5.24 -14.76 -7.73
N PRO A 122 6.17 -14.37 -8.62
CA PRO A 122 6.86 -13.10 -8.46
C PRO A 122 5.87 -11.94 -8.63
N ALA A 123 6.04 -10.87 -7.86
CA ALA A 123 5.37 -9.61 -8.16
C ALA A 123 5.87 -9.04 -9.51
N LEU A 124 5.07 -8.20 -10.19
CA LEU A 124 5.39 -7.70 -11.53
C LEU A 124 6.81 -7.07 -11.56
N SER A 125 7.65 -7.53 -12.51
CA SER A 125 9.12 -7.35 -12.64
C SER A 125 9.94 -8.14 -11.59
N ALA A 126 10.36 -9.33 -12.00
CA ALA A 126 10.71 -10.41 -11.07
C ALA A 126 12.19 -10.45 -10.64
N SER A 127 13.13 -9.94 -11.43
CA SER A 127 14.54 -9.98 -11.04
C SER A 127 14.92 -8.68 -10.33
N PRO A 128 15.66 -8.74 -9.22
CA PRO A 128 16.46 -7.61 -8.80
C PRO A 128 17.63 -7.39 -9.76
N SER A 129 18.27 -6.23 -9.65
CA SER A 129 19.47 -5.88 -10.42
C SER A 129 20.75 -6.34 -9.71
N PHE A 130 21.77 -6.67 -10.49
CA PHE A 130 23.09 -7.10 -10.02
C PHE A 130 24.17 -6.28 -10.72
N LYS A 131 25.29 -6.06 -10.01
CA LYS A 131 26.46 -5.34 -10.57
C LYS A 131 27.38 -6.26 -11.39
N THR A 132 27.21 -7.58 -11.28
CA THR A 132 28.06 -8.60 -11.91
C THR A 132 27.28 -9.40 -12.95
N ASN A 133 27.98 -9.86 -13.98
CA ASN A 133 27.40 -10.67 -15.07
C ASN A 133 27.08 -12.13 -14.68
N THR A 134 27.33 -12.49 -13.42
CA THR A 134 27.00 -13.77 -12.81
C THR A 134 25.75 -13.70 -11.94
N CYS A 135 25.21 -12.50 -11.69
CA CYS A 135 24.07 -12.26 -10.80
C CYS A 135 24.29 -12.87 -9.41
N ASP A 136 25.52 -12.72 -8.91
CA ASP A 136 25.94 -13.15 -7.59
C ASP A 136 26.06 -11.96 -6.63
N GLY A 137 26.26 -12.26 -5.35
CA GLY A 137 26.43 -11.25 -4.31
C GLY A 137 25.14 -10.48 -4.00
N THR A 138 25.31 -9.18 -3.76
CA THR A 138 24.22 -8.30 -3.34
C THR A 138 23.29 -8.01 -4.51
N ALA A 139 21.98 -8.21 -4.28
CA ALA A 139 20.93 -7.83 -5.20
C ALA A 139 20.48 -6.39 -4.90
N TYR A 140 19.96 -5.68 -5.90
CA TYR A 140 19.61 -4.28 -5.79
C TYR A 140 18.25 -3.96 -6.39
N LEU A 141 17.62 -2.91 -5.88
CA LEU A 141 16.59 -2.17 -6.59
C LEU A 141 17.17 -0.86 -7.11
N GLU A 142 16.89 -0.58 -8.37
CA GLU A 142 17.26 0.67 -9.01
C GLU A 142 16.27 1.77 -8.64
N SER A 143 16.80 2.93 -8.25
CA SER A 143 16.03 4.12 -7.91
C SER A 143 16.47 5.30 -8.75
N SER A 144 15.55 5.80 -9.57
CA SER A 144 15.77 6.97 -10.43
C SER A 144 15.36 8.30 -9.79
N SER A 145 14.92 8.31 -8.53
CA SER A 145 14.51 9.54 -7.85
C SER A 145 14.72 9.48 -6.32
N PRO A 146 14.96 10.62 -5.65
CA PRO A 146 15.03 10.66 -4.18
C PRO A 146 13.77 10.12 -3.50
N GLN A 147 12.59 10.37 -4.07
CA GLN A 147 11.31 9.89 -3.53
C GLN A 147 11.20 8.37 -3.59
N THR A 148 11.63 7.76 -4.70
CA THR A 148 11.70 6.29 -4.83
C THR A 148 12.70 5.72 -3.84
N THR A 149 13.88 6.34 -3.69
CA THR A 149 14.89 5.92 -2.70
C THR A 149 14.33 5.98 -1.29
N GLN A 150 13.60 7.04 -0.95
CA GLN A 150 12.95 7.19 0.34
C GLN A 150 11.89 6.11 0.56
N LEU A 151 11.03 5.85 -0.43
CA LEU A 151 10.00 4.81 -0.34
C LEU A 151 10.61 3.43 -0.07
N LEU A 152 11.67 3.08 -0.81
CA LEU A 152 12.35 1.79 -0.69
C LEU A 152 13.05 1.65 0.67
N THR A 153 13.83 2.66 1.07
CA THR A 153 14.57 2.63 2.34
C THR A 153 13.66 2.69 3.56
N GLN A 154 12.54 3.43 3.52
CA GLN A 154 11.54 3.44 4.59
C GLN A 154 10.71 2.15 4.68
N SER A 155 10.73 1.33 3.62
CA SER A 155 10.11 0.00 3.64
C SER A 155 11.04 -1.08 4.19
N ALA A 156 12.31 -0.75 4.49
CA ALA A 156 13.28 -1.68 5.06
C ALA A 156 12.83 -2.19 6.44
N GLY A 157 13.05 -3.48 6.70
CA GLY A 157 12.52 -4.16 7.89
C GLY A 157 11.02 -4.45 7.85
N GLY A 158 10.31 -3.96 6.82
CA GLY A 158 8.91 -4.28 6.58
C GLY A 158 8.68 -5.64 5.89
N PRO A 159 7.41 -5.97 5.61
CA PRO A 159 7.05 -7.26 5.02
C PRO A 159 7.30 -7.34 3.51
N SER A 160 7.65 -6.24 2.86
CA SER A 160 7.90 -6.20 1.42
C SER A 160 9.01 -7.17 1.03
N ARG A 161 8.78 -7.93 -0.05
CA ARG A 161 9.75 -8.86 -0.62
C ARG A 161 9.87 -8.62 -2.12
N VAL A 162 11.12 -8.62 -2.60
CA VAL A 162 11.41 -8.81 -4.02
C VAL A 162 11.50 -10.31 -4.23
N VAL A 163 10.74 -10.84 -5.19
CA VAL A 163 10.64 -12.28 -5.43
C VAL A 163 10.96 -12.55 -6.88
N TYR A 164 11.94 -13.40 -7.11
CA TYR A 164 12.30 -13.92 -8.42
C TYR A 164 11.96 -15.41 -8.51
N ARG A 165 11.55 -15.83 -9.70
CA ARG A 165 11.39 -17.25 -10.02
C ARG A 165 11.62 -17.51 -11.49
N VAL A 166 12.25 -18.64 -11.80
CA VAL A 166 12.29 -19.20 -13.16
C VAL A 166 10.87 -19.53 -13.59
N THR A 167 10.45 -19.04 -14.75
CA THR A 167 9.10 -19.24 -15.30
C THR A 167 9.12 -19.95 -16.66
N THR A 168 10.30 -20.16 -17.24
CA THR A 168 10.48 -20.85 -18.52
C THR A 168 11.59 -21.88 -18.38
N PRO A 169 11.40 -23.14 -18.83
CA PRO A 169 10.19 -23.70 -19.48
C PRO A 169 9.06 -24.04 -18.48
N SER A 170 9.35 -24.08 -17.19
CA SER A 170 8.39 -24.34 -16.12
C SER A 170 8.76 -23.53 -14.88
N LEU A 171 7.86 -23.47 -13.90
CA LEU A 171 8.17 -22.84 -12.61
C LEU A 171 9.34 -23.58 -11.94
N GLY A 172 10.40 -22.84 -11.63
CA GLY A 172 11.63 -23.38 -11.04
C GLY A 172 11.90 -22.86 -9.62
N ALA A 173 13.17 -22.73 -9.28
CA ALA A 173 13.60 -22.25 -7.96
C ALA A 173 13.11 -20.83 -7.69
N ILE A 174 12.69 -20.59 -6.44
CA ILE A 174 12.27 -19.29 -5.93
C ILE A 174 13.47 -18.64 -5.23
N LYS A 175 13.65 -17.34 -5.43
CA LYS A 175 14.57 -16.50 -4.66
C LYS A 175 13.79 -15.32 -4.12
N ALA A 176 14.14 -14.87 -2.92
CA ALA A 176 13.50 -13.71 -2.31
C ALA A 176 14.53 -12.83 -1.60
N TRP A 177 14.22 -11.54 -1.54
CA TRP A 177 15.01 -10.56 -0.83
C TRP A 177 14.15 -9.57 -0.06
N SER A 178 14.62 -9.14 1.10
CA SER A 178 14.06 -8.02 1.86
C SER A 178 14.78 -6.71 1.53
N LEU A 179 14.07 -5.59 1.67
CA LEU A 179 14.65 -4.27 1.47
C LEU A 179 15.55 -3.89 2.65
N THR A 180 16.63 -3.18 2.35
CA THR A 180 17.54 -2.61 3.35
C THR A 180 17.54 -1.08 3.27
N THR A 181 18.23 -0.43 4.20
CA THR A 181 18.47 1.01 4.17
C THR A 181 19.76 1.40 3.45
N THR A 182 20.57 0.41 3.03
CA THR A 182 21.88 0.64 2.42
C THR A 182 21.71 1.07 0.97
N THR A 183 22.29 2.23 0.64
CA THR A 183 22.25 2.79 -0.71
C THR A 183 23.65 3.05 -1.25
N GLU A 184 23.80 2.98 -2.57
CA GLU A 184 25.02 3.41 -3.27
C GLU A 184 24.66 4.08 -4.59
N THR A 185 25.52 4.97 -5.08
CA THR A 185 25.36 5.58 -6.40
C THR A 185 26.30 4.91 -7.38
N VAL A 186 25.78 4.55 -8.55
CA VAL A 186 26.53 3.86 -9.60
C VAL A 186 26.31 4.49 -10.96
N ASN A 187 27.25 4.24 -11.87
CA ASN A 187 27.12 4.51 -13.30
C ASN A 187 27.79 3.35 -14.05
N GLN A 188 27.04 2.26 -14.28
CA GLN A 188 27.58 1.03 -14.86
C GLN A 188 26.48 0.16 -15.49
N MET A 189 26.89 -0.87 -16.24
CA MET A 189 25.99 -1.93 -16.71
C MET A 189 25.48 -2.76 -15.53
N MET A 190 24.17 -2.92 -15.46
CA MET A 190 23.47 -3.80 -14.52
C MET A 190 23.02 -5.08 -15.22
N TYR A 191 22.80 -6.11 -14.43
CA TYR A 191 22.43 -7.44 -14.89
C TYR A 191 21.21 -7.94 -14.13
N GLU A 192 20.41 -8.79 -14.77
CA GLU A 192 19.22 -9.40 -14.18
C GLU A 192 19.11 -10.88 -14.54
N PHE A 193 18.33 -11.64 -13.77
CA PHE A 193 17.89 -12.96 -14.18
C PHE A 193 16.76 -12.87 -15.20
N ASN A 194 16.94 -13.47 -16.38
CA ASN A 194 15.85 -13.64 -17.34
C ASN A 194 14.83 -14.70 -16.87
N SER A 195 13.79 -14.96 -17.66
CA SER A 195 12.73 -15.93 -17.29
C SER A 195 13.21 -17.39 -17.14
N SER A 196 14.40 -17.71 -17.65
CA SER A 196 15.04 -19.04 -17.58
C SER A 196 16.08 -19.16 -16.48
N GLY A 197 16.30 -18.12 -15.67
CA GLY A 197 17.30 -18.14 -14.58
C GLY A 197 18.71 -17.79 -15.01
N VAL A 198 18.90 -17.34 -16.25
CA VAL A 198 20.23 -16.95 -16.76
C VAL A 198 20.45 -15.47 -16.47
N CYS A 199 21.63 -15.15 -15.95
CA CYS A 199 22.06 -13.77 -15.76
C CYS A 199 22.35 -13.13 -17.12
N VAL A 200 21.71 -12.00 -17.41
CA VAL A 200 21.85 -11.26 -18.67
C VAL A 200 22.08 -9.78 -18.39
N ALA A 201 22.78 -9.11 -19.29
CA ALA A 201 22.90 -7.65 -19.22
C ALA A 201 21.51 -7.01 -19.42
N ASP A 202 21.19 -6.03 -18.59
CA ASP A 202 19.91 -5.32 -18.63
C ASP A 202 20.12 -3.90 -19.18
N VAL A 203 20.68 -3.00 -18.36
CA VAL A 203 20.79 -1.58 -18.68
C VAL A 203 22.05 -0.95 -18.09
N ASN A 204 22.60 0.05 -18.79
CA ASN A 204 23.57 0.97 -18.17
C ASN A 204 22.81 1.92 -17.23
N PHE A 205 22.83 1.62 -15.94
CA PHE A 205 22.14 2.39 -14.91
C PHE A 205 23.04 3.49 -14.36
N ASN A 206 22.50 4.71 -14.31
CA ASN A 206 23.10 5.85 -13.64
C ASN A 206 22.13 6.41 -12.61
N GLY A 207 22.39 6.15 -11.34
CA GLY A 207 21.47 6.51 -10.27
C GLY A 207 21.80 5.83 -8.95
N THR A 208 20.82 5.81 -8.05
CA THR A 208 20.96 5.20 -6.73
C THR A 208 20.46 3.76 -6.75
N LEU A 209 21.27 2.84 -6.25
CA LEU A 209 20.87 1.49 -5.92
C LEU A 209 20.48 1.42 -4.44
N VAL A 210 19.44 0.64 -4.13
CA VAL A 210 19.08 0.22 -2.78
C VAL A 210 19.41 -1.25 -2.65
N ALA A 211 20.32 -1.60 -1.74
CA ALA A 211 20.73 -2.98 -1.52
C ALA A 211 19.59 -3.80 -0.94
N LEU A 212 19.56 -5.07 -1.33
CA LEU A 212 18.63 -6.06 -0.84
C LEU A 212 19.38 -7.14 -0.05
N GLN A 213 18.70 -7.73 0.93
CA GLN A 213 19.21 -8.85 1.71
C GLN A 213 18.50 -10.13 1.31
N SER A 214 19.26 -11.18 0.99
CA SER A 214 18.69 -12.50 0.67
C SER A 214 17.93 -13.07 1.87
N VAL A 215 16.75 -13.61 1.61
CA VAL A 215 15.91 -14.30 2.61
C VAL A 215 15.41 -15.61 2.05
N THR A 216 15.11 -16.56 2.92
CA THR A 216 14.51 -17.84 2.52
C THR A 216 13.08 -17.61 2.03
N PRO A 217 12.75 -17.90 0.76
CA PRO A 217 11.37 -17.84 0.30
C PRO A 217 10.58 -19.05 0.82
N PRO A 218 9.26 -18.90 1.04
CA PRO A 218 8.40 -20.05 1.24
C PRO A 218 8.28 -20.85 -0.06
N SER A 219 7.93 -22.13 0.07
CA SER A 219 7.75 -23.04 -1.07
C SER A 219 6.35 -22.91 -1.67
N ASP A 220 6.16 -23.51 -2.85
CA ASP A 220 4.80 -23.85 -3.29
C ASP A 220 4.14 -24.79 -2.27
N VAL A 221 2.81 -24.74 -2.24
CA VAL A 221 1.99 -25.61 -1.40
C VAL A 221 0.87 -26.25 -2.24
N PRO A 222 0.26 -27.34 -1.76
CA PRO A 222 -0.90 -27.93 -2.44
C PRO A 222 -2.05 -26.93 -2.55
N GLY A 223 -2.66 -26.81 -3.72
CA GLY A 223 -3.94 -26.11 -3.91
C GLY A 223 -5.15 -27.02 -3.70
N PRO A 224 -6.38 -26.47 -3.68
CA PRO A 224 -6.67 -25.04 -3.73
C PRO A 224 -6.42 -24.35 -2.38
N LEU A 225 -5.98 -23.10 -2.41
CA LEU A 225 -5.90 -22.27 -1.22
C LEU A 225 -7.27 -21.79 -0.79
N THR A 226 -7.49 -21.68 0.52
CA THR A 226 -8.72 -21.18 1.12
C THR A 226 -8.43 -20.07 2.13
N ILE A 227 -9.33 -19.09 2.22
CA ILE A 227 -9.25 -18.01 3.21
C ILE A 227 -10.25 -18.33 4.32
N SER A 228 -9.79 -18.40 5.57
CA SER A 228 -10.60 -18.70 6.76
C SER A 228 -10.24 -17.85 7.95
#